data_AF-A0A961MUC6-F1
#
_entry.id   AF-A0A961MUC6-F1
#
_cell.length_a   1.000
_cell.length_b   1.000
_cell.length_c   1.000
_cell.angle_alpha   90.00
_cell.angle_beta   90.00
_cell.angle_gamma   90.00
#
_symmetry.space_group_name_H-M   'P 1'
#
loop_
_entity.id
_entity.type
_entity.pdbx_description
1 polymer ?
#
loop_
_entity_poly.entity_id
_entity_poly.type
_entity_poly.pdbx_seq_one_letter_code
_entity_poly.pdbx_strand_id
1 'polypeptide(L)'
;PPMLLGIPGDATYANYQEANRGFYRLTVLPLASKVTDSLAHWLSQHAGQQLELKPDLDQVPALAVERDQHWRRVAEAAFLTEAEKRALLGLPPRAEEA
;
A
#
# COMPACT_ATOMS: atom_id res chain seq x y z
N PRO A 1 7.39 -17.03 -0.38
CA PRO A 1 8.82 -17.47 -0.38
C PRO A 1 9.01 -18.71 0.52
N PRO A 2 9.92 -19.64 0.19
CA PRO A 2 10.20 -20.83 1.02
C PRO A 2 10.51 -20.47 2.49
N MET A 3 11.17 -19.33 2.70
CA MET A 3 11.46 -18.75 4.02
C MET A 3 10.20 -18.48 4.87
N LEU A 4 9.07 -18.11 4.26
CA LEU A 4 7.80 -17.91 4.99
C LEU A 4 7.12 -19.23 5.38
N LEU A 5 7.46 -20.32 4.69
CA LEU A 5 6.90 -21.65 4.92
C LEU A 5 7.78 -22.52 5.83
N GLY A 6 8.87 -21.95 6.36
CA GLY A 6 9.82 -22.67 7.22
C GLY A 6 10.60 -23.78 6.49
N ILE A 7 10.65 -23.75 5.16
CA ILE A 7 11.36 -24.75 4.36
C ILE A 7 12.87 -24.45 4.46
N PRO A 8 13.69 -25.37 5.00
CA PRO A 8 15.14 -25.17 5.11
C PRO A 8 15.82 -25.20 3.74
N GLY A 9 16.77 -24.29 3.49
CA GLY A 9 17.50 -24.21 2.22
C GLY A 9 17.85 -22.78 1.80
N ASP A 10 18.13 -22.63 0.50
CA ASP A 10 18.67 -21.41 -0.13
C ASP A 10 17.74 -20.20 0.06
N ALA A 11 18.19 -19.22 0.85
CA ALA A 11 17.41 -18.03 1.18
C ALA A 11 17.62 -16.95 0.12
N THR A 12 16.65 -16.77 -0.78
CA THR A 12 16.67 -15.73 -1.82
C THR A 12 16.48 -14.31 -1.26
N TYR A 13 16.04 -14.17 -0.01
CA TYR A 13 15.83 -12.88 0.67
C TYR A 13 16.77 -12.74 1.86
N ALA A 14 17.22 -11.51 2.15
CA ALA A 14 18.21 -11.28 3.21
C ALA A 14 17.63 -11.48 4.62
N ASN A 15 16.32 -11.31 4.79
CA ASN A 15 15.62 -11.53 6.05
C ASN A 15 14.13 -11.81 5.85
N TYR A 16 13.45 -12.16 6.95
CA TYR A 16 12.01 -12.44 6.97
C TYR A 16 11.16 -11.24 6.55
N GLN A 17 11.55 -10.01 6.93
CA GLN A 17 10.80 -8.80 6.60
C GLN A 17 10.78 -8.57 5.07
N GLU A 18 11.91 -8.77 4.40
CA GLU A 18 12.01 -8.69 2.94
C GLU A 18 11.22 -9.81 2.25
N ALA A 19 11.28 -11.04 2.76
CA ALA A 19 10.49 -12.15 2.23
C ALA A 19 8.98 -11.91 2.38
N ASN A 20 8.55 -11.37 3.52
CA ASN A 20 7.14 -11.03 3.77
C ASN A 20 6.68 -9.89 2.85
N ARG A 21 7.48 -8.83 2.70
CA ARG A 21 7.21 -7.74 1.76
C ARG A 21 7.12 -8.24 0.31
N GLY A 22 8.06 -9.08 -0.11
CA GLY A 22 8.07 -9.70 -1.43
C GLY A 22 6.82 -10.54 -1.69
N PHE A 23 6.38 -11.33 -0.70
CA PHE A 23 5.14 -12.09 -0.78
C PHE A 23 3.90 -11.19 -0.97
N TYR A 24 3.78 -10.12 -0.17
CA TYR A 24 2.66 -9.19 -0.31
C TYR A 24 2.66 -8.50 -1.67
N ARG A 25 3.83 -8.00 -2.12
CA ARG A 25 3.97 -7.28 -3.40
C ARG A 25 3.72 -8.16 -4.61
N LEU A 26 4.24 -9.38 -4.63
CA LEU A 26 4.24 -10.23 -5.82
C LEU A 26 3.06 -11.21 -5.87
N THR A 27 2.34 -11.40 -4.76
CA THR A 27 1.26 -12.41 -4.69
C THR A 27 -0.01 -11.86 -4.07
N VAL A 28 0.04 -11.36 -2.83
CA VAL A 28 -1.19 -10.98 -2.10
C VAL A 28 -1.88 -9.79 -2.76
N LEU A 29 -1.15 -8.69 -3.00
CA LEU A 29 -1.72 -7.47 -3.56
C LEU A 29 -2.24 -7.67 -4.99
N PRO A 30 -1.52 -8.32 -5.94
CA PRO A 30 -2.08 -8.59 -7.26
C PRO A 30 -3.39 -9.41 -7.22
N LEU A 31 -3.48 -10.40 -6.32
CA LEU A 31 -4.70 -11.19 -6.16
C LEU A 31 -5.83 -10.36 -5.51
N ALA A 32 -5.51 -9.58 -4.49
CA ALA A 32 -6.48 -8.69 -3.84
C ALA A 32 -7.05 -7.69 -4.85
N SER A 33 -6.20 -7.02 -5.64
CA SER A 33 -6.61 -6.11 -6.71
C SER A 33 -7.54 -6.80 -7.71
N LYS A 34 -7.20 -7.99 -8.19
CA LYS A 34 -8.06 -8.74 -9.13
C LYS A 34 -9.46 -9.01 -8.57
N VAL A 35 -9.53 -9.36 -7.28
CA VAL A 35 -10.80 -9.61 -6.59
C VAL A 35 -11.57 -8.30 -6.38
N THR A 36 -10.92 -7.24 -5.91
CA THR A 36 -11.57 -5.94 -5.69
C THR A 36 -12.06 -5.33 -7.01
N ASP A 37 -11.33 -5.49 -8.11
CA ASP A 37 -11.73 -5.02 -9.44
C ASP A 37 -12.99 -5.75 -9.93
N SER A 38 -13.03 -7.08 -9.75
CA SER A 38 -14.19 -7.90 -10.12
C SER A 38 -15.43 -7.52 -9.30
N LEU A 39 -15.24 -7.27 -7.99
CA LEU A 39 -16.30 -6.82 -7.09
C LEU A 39 -16.77 -5.41 -7.44
N ALA A 40 -15.84 -4.49 -7.71
CA ALA A 40 -16.14 -3.11 -8.09
C ALA A 40 -16.97 -3.09 -9.38
N HIS A 41 -16.57 -3.88 -10.38
CA HIS A 41 -17.31 -4.01 -11.63
C HIS A 41 -18.74 -4.52 -11.39
N TRP A 42 -18.91 -5.59 -10.61
CA TRP A 42 -20.23 -6.15 -10.30
C TRP A 42 -21.11 -5.17 -9.52
N LEU A 43 -20.56 -4.48 -8.50
CA LEU A 43 -21.28 -3.49 -7.71
C LEU A 43 -21.68 -2.26 -8.55
N SER A 44 -20.83 -1.86 -9.50
CA SER A 44 -21.11 -0.70 -10.37
C SER A 44 -22.38 -0.89 -11.21
N GLN A 45 -22.69 -2.13 -11.60
CA GLN A 45 -23.93 -2.45 -12.31
C GLN A 45 -25.18 -2.23 -11.45
N HIS A 46 -25.05 -2.32 -10.12
CA HIS A 46 -26.16 -2.21 -9.17
C HIS A 46 -26.26 -0.81 -8.55
N ALA A 47 -25.14 -0.09 -8.44
CA ALA A 47 -25.06 1.22 -7.80
C ALA A 47 -25.48 2.38 -8.72
N GLY A 48 -25.63 2.13 -10.03
CA GLY A 48 -25.93 3.18 -11.01
C GLY A 48 -24.78 4.16 -11.25
N GLN A 49 -23.59 3.86 -10.73
CA GLN A 49 -22.36 4.63 -10.90
C GLN A 49 -21.15 3.70 -10.93
N GLN A 50 -20.06 4.16 -11.55
CA GLN A 50 -18.79 3.42 -11.51
C GLN A 50 -18.18 3.52 -10.11
N LEU A 51 -17.89 2.37 -9.53
CA LEU A 51 -17.23 2.23 -8.24
C LEU A 51 -15.80 1.76 -8.45
N GLU A 52 -14.91 2.23 -7.59
CA GLU A 52 -13.52 1.78 -7.52
C GLU A 52 -13.27 1.19 -6.13
N LEU A 53 -12.73 -0.02 -6.07
CA LEU A 53 -12.32 -0.67 -4.83
C LEU A 53 -10.82 -0.97 -4.92
N LYS A 54 -10.08 -0.51 -3.92
CA LYS A 54 -8.63 -0.71 -3.83
C LYS A 54 -8.26 -1.19 -2.42
N PRO A 55 -7.28 -2.10 -2.30
CA PRO A 55 -6.73 -2.45 -0.99
C PRO A 55 -6.02 -1.23 -0.38
N ASP A 56 -6.26 -0.99 0.91
CA ASP A 56 -5.55 0.02 1.68
C ASP A 56 -4.15 -0.50 2.03
N LEU A 57 -3.14 0.03 1.34
CA LEU A 57 -1.74 -0.39 1.52
C LEU A 57 -1.14 0.15 2.83
N ASP A 58 -1.65 1.26 3.36
CA ASP A 58 -1.14 1.85 4.60
C ASP A 58 -1.46 0.98 5.81
N GLN A 59 -2.51 0.17 5.70
CA GLN A 59 -2.94 -0.79 6.72
C GLN A 59 -2.28 -2.16 6.61
N VAL A 60 -1.32 -2.35 5.69
CA VAL A 60 -0.59 -3.63 5.53
C VAL A 60 0.74 -3.56 6.29
N PRO A 61 0.91 -4.26 7.43
CA PRO A 61 2.14 -4.18 8.23
C PRO A 61 3.40 -4.60 7.46
N ALA A 62 3.27 -5.53 6.50
CA ALA A 62 4.38 -5.98 5.66
C ALA A 62 4.95 -4.89 4.74
N LEU A 63 4.20 -3.80 4.51
CA LEU A 63 4.61 -2.67 3.67
C LEU A 63 5.05 -1.45 4.50
N ALA A 64 5.06 -1.55 5.84
CA ALA A 64 5.39 -0.43 6.72
C ALA A 64 6.75 0.20 6.39
N VAL A 65 7.76 -0.60 6.03
CA VAL A 65 9.09 -0.09 5.67
C VAL A 65 9.06 0.79 4.41
N GLU A 66 8.28 0.41 3.40
CA GLU A 66 8.14 1.20 2.17
C GLU A 66 7.36 2.49 2.43
N ARG A 67 6.31 2.39 3.27
CA ARG A 67 5.54 3.56 3.73
C ARG A 67 6.44 4.53 4.47
N ASP A 68 7.24 4.06 5.43
CA ASP A 68 8.14 4.90 6.21
C ASP A 68 9.19 5.58 5.32
N GLN A 69 9.73 4.87 4.32
CA GLN A 69 10.62 5.44 3.30
C GLN A 69 9.94 6.50 2.44
N HIS A 70 8.67 6.30 2.07
CA HIS A 70 7.89 7.30 1.33
C HIS A 70 7.64 8.55 2.19
N TRP A 71 7.16 8.36 3.42
CA TRP A 71 6.89 9.43 4.37
C TRP A 71 8.14 10.25 4.66
N ARG A 72 9.27 9.59 4.89
CA ARG A 72 10.55 10.26 5.11
C ARG A 72 10.98 11.11 3.92
N ARG A 73 10.91 10.57 2.70
CA ARG A 73 11.25 11.31 1.46
C ARG A 73 10.39 12.56 1.29
N VAL A 74 9.09 12.48 1.57
CA VAL A 74 8.17 13.63 1.47
C VAL A 74 8.44 14.64 2.59
N ALA A 75 8.67 14.16 3.82
CA ALA A 75 8.95 15.02 4.97
C ALA A 75 10.25 15.83 4.79
N GLU A 76 11.31 15.20 4.29
CA GLU A 76 12.63 15.80 4.08
C GLU A 76 12.70 16.73 2.85
N ALA A 77 11.71 16.71 1.96
CA ALA A 77 11.66 17.61 0.81
C ALA A 77 11.38 19.07 1.25
N ALA A 78 12.45 19.84 1.45
CA ALA A 78 12.38 21.22 1.95
C ALA A 78 11.69 22.22 0.99
N PHE A 79 11.61 21.89 -0.30
CA PHE A 79 10.98 22.73 -1.31
C PHE A 79 9.45 22.62 -1.34
N LEU A 80 8.88 21.64 -0.63
CA LEU A 80 7.43 21.43 -0.55
C LEU A 80 6.84 22.14 0.68
N THR A 81 5.70 22.77 0.48
CA THR A 81 4.84 23.29 1.54
C THR A 81 4.21 22.16 2.35
N GLU A 82 3.71 22.46 3.56
CA GLU A 82 3.02 21.46 4.38
C GLU A 82 1.76 20.92 3.67
N ALA A 83 1.03 21.77 2.96
CA ALA A 83 -0.16 21.38 2.20
C ALA A 83 0.18 20.36 1.10
N GLU A 84 1.24 20.61 0.33
CA GLU A 84 1.71 19.68 -0.72
C GLU A 84 2.18 18.36 -0.12
N LYS A 85 2.91 18.39 1.00
CA LYS A 85 3.35 17.18 1.70
C LYS A 85 2.16 16.34 2.15
N ARG A 86 1.13 16.96 2.74
CA ARG A 86 -0.09 16.26 3.16
C ARG A 86 -0.82 15.62 1.98
N ALA A 87 -0.96 16.35 0.87
CA ALA A 87 -1.59 15.85 -0.34
C ALA A 87 -0.84 14.64 -0.93
N LEU A 88 0.50 14.69 -0.99
CA LEU A 88 1.33 13.57 -1.45
C LEU A 88 1.25 12.33 -0.54
N LEU A 89 1.01 12.53 0.77
CA LEU A 89 0.82 11.46 1.75
C LEU A 89 -0.64 11.01 1.87
N GLY A 90 -1.57 11.54 1.05
CA GLY A 90 -2.98 11.17 1.11
C GLY A 90 -3.73 11.68 2.35
N LEU A 91 -3.16 12.63 3.08
CA LEU A 91 -3.78 13.23 4.26
C LEU A 91 -4.75 14.35 3.85
N PRO A 92 -5.89 14.50 4.56
CA PRO A 92 -6.82 15.59 4.29
C PRO A 92 -6.14 16.95 4.52
N PRO A 93 -6.55 18.01 3.80
CA PRO A 93 -6.07 19.36 4.08
C PRO A 93 -6.38 19.73 5.54
N ARG A 94 -5.51 20.51 6.18
CA ARG A 94 -5.86 21.11 7.47
C ARG A 94 -7.03 22.06 7.25
N ALA A 95 -8.06 21.94 8.08
CA ALA A 95 -9.05 23.01 8.18
C ALA A 95 -8.30 24.27 8.67
N GLU A 96 -8.49 25.40 8.00
CA GLU A 96 -8.05 26.68 8.56
C GLU A 96 -8.81 26.87 9.87
N GLU A 97 -8.09 26.95 10.99
CA GLU A 97 -8.67 27.40 12.25
C GLU A 97 -9.13 28.85 12.03
N ALA A 98 -10.46 29.04 12.04
CA ALA A 98 -11.11 30.34 11.90
C ALA A 98 -10.95 31.20 13.17
#